data_AF-A0A5B0BJ96-F1
#
_entry.id   AF-A0A5B0BJ96-F1
#
_cell.length_a   1.000
_cell.length_b   1.000
_cell.length_c   1.000
_cell.angle_alpha   90.00
_cell.angle_beta   90.00
_cell.angle_gamma   90.00
#
_symmetry.space_group_name_H-M   'P 1'
#
loop_
_entity.id
_entity.type
_entity.pdbx_description
1 polymer ?
#
loop_
_entity_poly.entity_id
_entity_poly.type
_entity_poly.pdbx_seq_one_letter_code
_entity_poly.pdbx_strand_id
1 'polypeptide(L)'
;MSNSKLLAALCYFSVFFSPLLVPVIVYFVSGDREVKHHAKRSFVSHLVPVILLIAGLIIFSFSMFSYTNNMNGMMGGNFGFWQLTPFLFMLIYGLLLLAILIWNVFQGIKVLR
;
A
#
# COMPACT_ATOMS: atom_id res chain seq x y z
N MET A 1 9.63 28.54 5.09
CA MET A 1 9.07 27.22 5.50
C MET A 1 9.72 26.81 6.80
N SER A 2 8.98 26.27 7.76
CA SER A 2 9.58 25.66 8.96
C SER A 2 10.10 24.26 8.62
N ASN A 3 11.21 23.86 9.24
CA ASN A 3 11.75 22.51 9.09
C ASN A 3 10.70 21.43 9.44
N SER A 4 9.81 21.71 10.40
CA SER A 4 8.68 20.85 10.76
C SER A 4 7.71 20.56 9.61
N LYS A 5 7.32 21.59 8.83
CA LYS A 5 6.42 21.41 7.68
C LYS A 5 7.06 20.56 6.57
N LEU A 6 8.36 20.78 6.31
CA LEU A 6 9.11 19.99 5.35
C LEU A 6 9.17 18.51 5.78
N LEU A 7 9.50 18.25 7.04
CA LEU A 7 9.60 16.89 7.58
C LEU A 7 8.25 16.16 7.56
N ALA A 8 7.16 16.87 7.89
CA ALA A 8 5.80 16.33 7.85
C ALA A 8 5.36 16.00 6.42
N ALA A 9 5.68 16.84 5.44
CA ALA A 9 5.39 16.57 4.03
C ALA A 9 6.24 15.41 3.47
N LEU A 10 7.50 15.30 3.89
CA LEU A 10 8.38 14.20 3.51
C LEU A 10 7.82 12.85 3.96
N CYS A 11 7.12 12.81 5.11
CA CYS A 11 6.40 11.61 5.54
C CYS A 11 5.39 11.17 4.48
N TYR A 12 4.53 12.08 4.00
CA TYR A 12 3.55 11.76 2.96
C TYR A 12 4.19 11.35 1.62
N PHE A 13 5.29 12.01 1.20
CA PHE A 13 6.00 11.64 -0.03
C PHE A 13 6.80 10.34 0.09
N SER A 14 6.99 9.80 1.30
CA SER A 14 7.66 8.52 1.46
C SER A 14 6.95 7.36 0.79
N VAL A 15 5.69 7.53 0.38
CA VAL A 15 4.94 6.56 -0.45
C VAL A 15 5.71 6.11 -1.69
N PHE A 16 6.58 6.96 -2.25
CA PHE A 16 7.32 6.67 -3.49
C PHE A 16 8.59 5.85 -3.30
N PHE A 17 9.20 5.83 -2.11
CA PHE A 17 10.53 5.25 -1.93
C PHE A 17 10.69 4.45 -0.63
N SER A 18 10.02 4.84 0.45
CA SER A 18 10.15 4.16 1.75
C SER A 18 8.90 4.36 2.63
N PRO A 19 7.75 3.79 2.22
CA PRO A 19 6.45 4.07 2.83
C PRO A 19 6.36 3.80 4.33
N LEU A 20 7.10 2.82 4.85
CA LEU A 20 7.04 2.45 6.27
C LEU A 20 8.18 3.07 7.08
N LEU A 21 9.40 3.02 6.56
CA LEU A 21 10.60 3.32 7.33
C LEU A 21 10.69 4.82 7.66
N VAL A 22 10.43 5.69 6.67
CA VAL A 22 10.53 7.14 6.86
C VAL A 22 9.51 7.69 7.85
N PRO A 23 8.20 7.40 7.75
CA PRO A 23 7.23 7.89 8.73
C PRO A 23 7.51 7.37 10.14
N VAL A 24 7.99 6.14 10.27
CA VAL A 24 8.37 5.56 11.58
C VAL A 24 9.56 6.29 12.19
N ILE A 25 10.64 6.49 11.43
CA ILE A 25 11.81 7.23 11.94
C ILE A 25 11.40 8.64 12.35
N VAL A 26 10.68 9.37 11.49
CA VAL A 26 10.27 10.75 11.79
C VAL A 26 9.36 10.81 13.02
N TYR A 27 8.49 9.82 13.22
CA TYR A 27 7.64 9.75 14.42
C TYR A 27 8.47 9.62 15.71
N PHE A 28 9.55 8.84 15.72
CA PHE A 28 10.37 8.66 16.91
C PHE A 28 11.38 9.80 17.13
N VAL A 29 11.97 10.32 16.05
CA VAL A 29 13.03 11.34 16.12
C VAL A 29 12.46 12.75 16.33
N SER A 30 11.27 13.05 15.82
CA SER A 30 10.73 14.41 15.92
C SER A 30 10.20 14.74 17.33
N GLY A 31 10.64 15.88 17.87
CA GLY A 31 10.08 16.45 19.10
C GLY A 31 8.76 17.20 18.89
N ASP A 32 8.41 17.52 17.64
CA ASP A 32 7.24 18.33 17.30
C ASP A 32 5.97 17.47 17.22
N ARG A 33 4.94 17.87 17.97
CA ARG A 33 3.66 17.15 18.05
C ARG A 33 2.89 17.16 16.73
N GLU A 34 2.99 18.23 15.94
CA GLU A 34 2.37 18.34 14.62
C GLU A 34 3.02 17.39 13.63
N VAL A 35 4.36 17.33 13.62
CA VAL A 35 5.12 16.42 12.76
C VAL A 35 4.81 14.96 13.10
N LYS A 36 4.74 14.62 14.40
CA LYS A 36 4.34 13.29 14.87
C LYS A 36 2.93 12.91 14.44
N HIS A 37 2.00 13.86 14.45
CA HIS A 37 0.63 13.64 13.97
C HIS A 37 0.62 13.26 12.48
N HIS A 38 1.32 14.03 11.65
CA HIS A 38 1.43 13.76 10.21
C HIS A 38 2.19 12.47 9.90
N ALA A 39 3.28 12.18 10.62
CA ALA A 39 4.04 10.95 10.48
C ALA A 39 3.17 9.71 10.76
N LYS A 40 2.40 9.71 11.85
CA LYS A 40 1.46 8.62 12.16
C LYS A 40 0.38 8.47 11.09
N ARG A 41 -0.19 9.58 10.62
CA ARG A 41 -1.25 9.56 9.60
C ARG A 41 -0.76 9.05 8.26
N SER A 42 0.45 9.44 7.85
CA SER A 42 1.11 8.93 6.65
C SER A 42 1.50 7.45 6.80
N PHE A 43 1.95 7.02 7.98
CA PHE A 43 2.23 5.61 8.21
C PHE A 43 0.99 4.73 8.01
N VAL A 44 -0.16 5.15 8.56
CA VAL A 44 -1.42 4.40 8.41
C VAL A 44 -1.89 4.34 6.95
N SER A 45 -1.79 5.44 6.20
CA SER A 45 -2.15 5.42 4.78
C SER A 45 -1.26 4.48 3.97
N HIS A 46 0.02 4.38 4.33
CA HIS A 46 0.98 3.48 3.69
C HIS A 46 0.83 2.02 4.12
N LEU A 47 0.29 1.77 5.31
CA LEU A 47 0.04 0.42 5.80
C LEU A 47 -1.05 -0.30 4.99
N VAL A 48 -2.05 0.44 4.50
CA VAL A 48 -3.15 -0.12 3.70
C VAL A 48 -2.65 -0.82 2.42
N PRO A 49 -1.86 -0.18 1.54
CA PRO A 49 -1.26 -0.86 0.38
C PRO A 49 -0.39 -2.06 0.75
N VAL A 50 0.33 -2.01 1.88
CA VAL A 50 1.20 -3.09 2.33
C VAL A 50 0.40 -4.30 2.79
N ILE A 51 -0.65 -4.10 3.60
CA ILE A 51 -1.52 -5.19 4.05
C ILE A 51 -2.24 -5.82 2.86
N LEU A 52 -2.75 -4.99 1.94
CA LEU A 52 -3.40 -5.48 0.72
C LEU A 52 -2.43 -6.24 -0.18
N LEU A 53 -1.17 -5.83 -0.27
CA LEU A 53 -0.15 -6.57 -1.00
C LEU A 53 0.05 -7.96 -0.40
N ILE A 54 0.18 -8.06 0.94
CA ILE A 54 0.31 -9.35 1.64
C ILE A 54 -0.92 -10.23 1.39
N ALA A 55 -2.12 -9.67 1.49
CA ALA A 55 -3.35 -10.39 1.19
C ALA A 55 -3.38 -10.90 -0.26
N GLY A 56 -2.95 -10.07 -1.22
CA GLY A 56 -2.82 -10.44 -2.62
C GLY A 56 -1.84 -11.59 -2.85
N LEU A 57 -0.70 -11.58 -2.17
CA LEU A 57 0.29 -12.67 -2.24
C LEU A 57 -0.29 -13.99 -1.70
N ILE A 58 -1.06 -13.93 -0.61
CA ILE A 58 -1.73 -15.11 -0.05
C ILE A 58 -2.74 -15.67 -1.07
N ILE A 59 -3.62 -14.81 -1.61
CA ILE A 59 -4.62 -15.20 -2.62
C ILE A 59 -3.94 -15.81 -3.86
N PHE A 60 -2.86 -15.18 -4.34
CA PHE A 60 -2.08 -15.67 -5.47
C PHE A 60 -1.45 -17.04 -5.17
N SER A 61 -0.90 -17.23 -3.97
CA SER A 61 -0.32 -18.51 -3.55
C SER A 61 -1.36 -19.64 -3.52
N PHE A 62 -2.55 -19.36 -2.98
CA PHE A 62 -3.67 -20.31 -2.99
C PHE A 62 -4.17 -20.62 -4.41
N SER A 63 -4.24 -19.61 -5.28
CA SER A 63 -4.58 -19.80 -6.70
C SER A 63 -3.59 -20.73 -7.40
N MET A 64 -2.29 -20.52 -7.21
CA MET A 64 -1.25 -21.36 -7.80
C MET A 64 -1.31 -22.80 -7.29
N PHE A 65 -1.47 -22.99 -5.98
CA PHE A 65 -1.62 -24.33 -5.39
C PHE A 65 -2.87 -25.06 -5.90
N SER A 66 -3.99 -24.35 -6.04
CA SER A 66 -5.25 -24.91 -6.57
C SER A 66 -5.12 -25.31 -8.05
N TYR A 67 -4.36 -24.53 -8.84
CA TYR A 67 -4.08 -24.84 -10.23
C TYR A 67 -3.26 -26.13 -10.39
N THR A 68 -2.19 -26.30 -9.60
CA THR A 68 -1.36 -27.51 -9.63
C THR A 68 -2.15 -28.78 -9.31
N ASN A 69 -3.07 -28.73 -8.33
CA ASN A 69 -3.89 -29.89 -7.97
C ASN A 69 -4.92 -30.28 -9.07
N ASN A 70 -5.40 -29.31 -9.86
CA ASN A 70 -6.33 -29.56 -10.97
C ASN A 70 -5.65 -30.07 -12.24
N MET A 71 -4.32 -30.05 -12.36
CA MET A 71 -3.63 -30.60 -13.53
C MET A 71 -3.76 -32.13 -13.66
N ASN A 72 -4.17 -32.84 -12.60
CA ASN A 72 -4.50 -34.27 -12.65
C ASN A 72 -5.94 -34.56 -13.10
N GLY A 73 -6.79 -33.54 -13.29
CA GLY A 73 -8.19 -33.70 -13.64
C GLY A 73 -8.67 -32.59 -14.57
N MET A 74 -8.83 -32.95 -15.84
CA MET A 74 -9.62 -32.23 -16.85
C MET A 74 -8.89 -31.15 -17.67
N MET A 75 -8.52 -31.57 -18.87
CA MET A 75 -8.70 -30.78 -20.09
C MET A 75 -10.18 -30.36 -20.19
N GLY A 76 -10.55 -29.21 -19.66
CA GLY A 76 -11.90 -28.65 -19.80
C GLY A 76 -11.84 -27.14 -19.63
N GLY A 77 -12.21 -26.40 -20.68
CA GLY A 77 -12.08 -24.93 -20.80
C GLY A 77 -12.92 -24.07 -19.85
N ASN A 78 -13.24 -24.54 -18.64
CA ASN A 78 -13.89 -23.74 -17.62
C ASN A 78 -12.83 -23.00 -16.79
N PHE A 79 -12.76 -21.68 -16.94
CA PHE A 79 -11.99 -20.83 -16.02
C PHE A 79 -12.57 -20.99 -14.61
N GLY A 80 -11.84 -21.65 -13.73
CA GLY A 80 -12.26 -21.82 -12.34
C GLY A 80 -12.23 -20.49 -11.60
N PHE A 81 -13.09 -20.35 -10.57
CA PHE A 81 -13.13 -19.18 -9.69
C PHE A 81 -11.72 -18.73 -9.26
N TRP A 82 -10.89 -19.69 -8.83
CA TRP A 82 -9.52 -19.46 -8.35
C TRP A 82 -8.56 -18.89 -9.39
N GLN A 83 -8.78 -19.09 -10.70
CA GLN A 83 -7.94 -18.50 -11.74
C GLN A 83 -8.28 -17.05 -12.04
N LEU A 84 -9.54 -16.63 -11.86
CA LEU A 84 -9.96 -15.24 -12.13
C LEU A 84 -9.76 -14.31 -10.92
N THR A 85 -9.79 -14.86 -9.69
CA THR A 85 -9.68 -14.07 -8.45
C THR A 85 -8.42 -13.19 -8.39
N PRO A 86 -7.19 -13.67 -8.74
CA PRO A 86 -6.00 -12.85 -8.65
C PRO A 86 -5.99 -11.65 -9.61
N PHE A 87 -6.55 -11.80 -10.82
CA PHE A 87 -6.62 -10.71 -11.80
C PHE A 87 -7.57 -9.61 -11.35
N LEU A 88 -8.75 -9.99 -10.84
CA LEU A 88 -9.70 -9.03 -10.27
C LEU A 88 -9.10 -8.32 -9.05
N PHE A 89 -8.45 -9.06 -8.16
CA PHE A 89 -7.77 -8.49 -7.01
C PHE A 89 -6.67 -7.50 -7.42
N MET A 90 -5.84 -7.84 -8.42
CA MET A 90 -4.78 -6.97 -8.93
C MET A 90 -5.34 -5.67 -9.51
N LEU A 91 -6.45 -5.74 -10.26
CA LEU A 91 -7.10 -4.55 -10.82
C LEU A 91 -7.60 -3.61 -9.71
N ILE A 92 -8.34 -4.15 -8.74
CA ILE A 92 -8.85 -3.38 -7.59
C ILE A 92 -7.69 -2.81 -6.77
N TYR A 93 -6.66 -3.62 -6.52
CA TYR A 93 -5.46 -3.20 -5.80
C TYR A 93 -4.76 -2.03 -6.50
N GLY A 94 -4.58 -2.09 -7.82
CA GLY A 94 -3.95 -1.02 -8.58
C GLY A 94 -4.71 0.30 -8.48
N LEU A 95 -6.05 0.27 -8.55
CA LEU A 95 -6.90 1.45 -8.37
C LEU A 95 -6.79 2.03 -6.96
N LEU A 96 -6.81 1.18 -5.93
CA LEU A 96 -6.64 1.61 -4.54
C LEU A 96 -5.26 2.23 -4.31
N LEU A 97 -4.21 1.66 -4.90
CA LEU A 97 -2.85 2.18 -4.79
C LEU A 97 -2.75 3.58 -5.39
N LEU A 98 -3.34 3.79 -6.58
CA LEU A 98 -3.43 5.11 -7.20
C LEU A 98 -4.19 6.11 -6.33
N ALA A 99 -5.35 5.73 -5.79
CA ALA A 99 -6.13 6.60 -4.92
C ALA A 99 -5.35 7.02 -3.66
N ILE A 100 -4.65 6.08 -3.02
CA ILE A 100 -3.82 6.33 -1.84
C ILE A 100 -2.59 7.17 -2.18
N LEU A 101 -1.98 6.94 -3.35
CA LEU A 101 -0.86 7.74 -3.83
C LEU A 101 -1.28 9.20 -4.03
N ILE A 102 -2.37 9.44 -4.76
CA ILE A 102 -2.92 10.79 -4.97
C ILE A 102 -3.25 11.45 -3.64
N TRP A 103 -3.87 10.72 -2.71
CA TRP A 103 -4.18 11.23 -1.37
C TRP A 103 -2.92 11.65 -0.60
N ASN A 104 -1.88 10.81 -0.59
CA ASN A 104 -0.64 11.14 0.10
C ASN A 104 0.06 12.35 -0.55
N VAL A 105 0.12 12.42 -1.88
CA VAL A 105 0.67 13.59 -2.59
C VAL A 105 -0.09 14.86 -2.24
N PHE A 106 -1.42 14.81 -2.26
CA PHE A 106 -2.27 15.95 -1.91
C PHE A 106 -2.03 16.42 -0.47
N GLN A 107 -1.96 15.49 0.50
CA GLN A 107 -1.67 15.83 1.89
C GLN A 107 -0.25 16.38 2.06
N GLY A 108 0.74 15.82 1.36
CA GLY A 108 2.11 16.33 1.36
C GLY A 108 2.18 17.79 0.90
N ILE A 109 1.56 18.10 -0.24
CA ILE A 109 1.48 19.48 -0.77
C ILE A 109 0.71 20.40 0.19
N LYS A 110 -0.41 19.93 0.76
CA LYS A 110 -1.22 20.72 1.70
C LYS A 110 -0.45 21.10 2.96
N VAL A 111 0.43 20.22 3.46
CA VAL A 111 1.25 20.47 4.66
C VAL A 111 2.42 21.42 4.37
N LEU A 112 2.92 21.45 3.14
CA LEU A 112 3.97 22.38 2.71
C LEU A 112 3.47 23.83 2.59
N ARG A 113 2.21 24.01 2.21
CA ARG A 113 1.55 25.32 2.10
C ARG A 113 1.38 25.96 3.48
#